data_AF-A0A452YG27-F1
#
_entry.id   AF-A0A452YG27-F1
#
_cell.length_a   1.000
_cell.length_b   1.000
_cell.length_c   1.000
_cell.angle_alpha   90.00
_cell.angle_beta   90.00
_cell.angle_gamma   90.00
#
_symmetry.space_group_name_H-M   'P 1'
#
loop_
_entity.id
_entity.type
_entity.pdbx_description
1 polymer ?
#
loop_
_entity_poly.entity_id
_entity_poly.type
_entity_poly.pdbx_seq_one_letter_code
_entity_poly.pdbx_strand_id
1 'polypeptide(L)'
;SQVARGLDLVYGGGSIGLMGMVSQAVHDGGRHVIGVIPKTLMTPEISGETVGEVRAVADMHQRKAEMARHSDAFIALPGGYGTLEELLEVITWAQLGIHHKPVRAATVLFVYPSFRLKLKNV
;
A
#
# COMPACT_ATOMS: atom_id res chain seq x y z
N SER A 1 17.85 18.53 -8.97
CA SER A 1 16.93 18.28 -7.84
C SER A 1 15.50 18.19 -8.37
N GLN A 2 14.96 17.00 -8.58
CA GLN A 2 13.57 16.83 -9.06
C GLN A 2 12.89 15.68 -8.31
N VAL A 3 12.52 15.95 -7.06
CA VAL A 3 11.55 15.15 -6.29
C VAL A 3 10.19 15.79 -6.54
N ALA A 4 9.38 15.26 -7.45
CA ALA A 4 8.00 15.72 -7.63
C ALA A 4 7.16 14.76 -8.49
N ARG A 5 6.84 13.60 -7.95
CA ARG A 5 5.49 13.05 -8.12
C ARG A 5 4.97 12.76 -6.72
N GLY A 6 4.34 13.76 -6.12
CA GLY A 6 3.80 13.70 -4.78
C GLY A 6 2.60 12.75 -4.74
N LEU A 7 2.87 11.50 -4.39
CA LEU A 7 1.85 10.48 -4.17
C LEU A 7 1.66 10.31 -2.67
N ASP A 8 0.42 10.18 -2.26
CA ASP A 8 0.06 9.83 -0.89
C ASP A 8 0.04 8.29 -0.76
N LEU A 9 0.24 7.81 0.47
CA LEU A 9 0.31 6.39 0.78
C LEU A 9 -0.92 5.93 1.55
N VAL A 10 -1.53 4.85 1.09
CA VAL A 10 -2.49 4.06 1.86
C VAL A 10 -1.89 2.67 2.06
N TYR A 11 -1.82 2.19 3.29
CA TYR A 11 -1.17 0.91 3.61
C TYR A 11 -1.79 0.23 4.85
N GLY A 12 -1.30 -0.97 5.18
CA GLY A 12 -1.85 -1.82 6.25
C GLY A 12 -1.56 -1.40 7.70
N GLY A 13 -0.96 -0.22 7.94
CA GLY A 13 -0.85 0.38 9.27
C GLY A 13 0.17 -0.25 10.23
N GLY A 14 1.07 -1.11 9.77
CA GLY A 14 2.18 -1.64 10.58
C GLY A 14 3.46 -0.81 10.42
N SER A 15 4.26 -0.62 11.47
CA SER A 15 5.51 0.15 11.39
C SER A 15 6.78 -0.71 11.31
N ILE A 16 6.65 -2.03 11.31
CA ILE A 16 7.78 -2.95 11.29
C ILE A 16 8.14 -3.33 9.85
N GLY A 17 9.44 -3.35 9.55
CA GLY A 17 9.98 -3.81 8.27
C GLY A 17 9.74 -2.84 7.11
N LEU A 18 9.47 -3.38 5.92
CA LEU A 18 9.28 -2.59 4.69
C LEU A 18 8.12 -1.60 4.80
N MET A 19 7.06 -1.95 5.53
CA MET A 19 5.90 -1.08 5.72
C MET A 19 6.27 0.22 6.45
N GLY A 20 7.06 0.12 7.52
CA GLY A 20 7.55 1.30 8.26
C GLY A 20 8.53 2.15 7.46
N MET A 21 9.45 1.51 6.72
CA MET A 21 10.42 2.25 5.89
C MET A 21 9.72 3.04 4.78
N VAL A 22 8.71 2.45 4.13
CA VAL A 22 7.96 3.12 3.06
C VAL A 22 7.07 4.23 3.62
N SER A 23 6.37 4.00 4.74
CA SER A 23 5.54 5.03 5.36
C SER A 23 6.36 6.22 5.84
N GLN A 24 7.51 5.97 6.48
CA GLN A 24 8.43 7.03 6.92
C GLN A 24 8.97 7.83 5.73
N ALA A 25 9.45 7.17 4.67
CA ALA A 25 9.99 7.86 3.51
C ALA A 25 8.96 8.76 2.80
N VAL A 26 7.69 8.32 2.74
CA VAL A 26 6.58 9.12 2.19
C VAL A 26 6.27 10.31 3.11
N HIS A 27 6.23 10.08 4.42
CA HIS A 27 5.98 11.13 5.42
C HIS A 27 7.07 12.20 5.43
N ASP A 28 8.34 11.79 5.44
CA ASP A 28 9.52 12.68 5.38
C ASP A 28 9.56 13.48 4.07
N GLY A 29 8.99 12.92 3.00
CA GLY A 29 8.75 13.61 1.73
C GLY A 29 7.63 14.65 1.77
N GLY A 30 7.00 14.88 2.93
CA GLY A 30 5.90 15.85 3.12
C GLY A 30 4.58 15.40 2.49
N ARG A 31 4.39 14.09 2.29
CA ARG A 31 3.18 13.51 1.69
C ARG A 31 2.27 12.89 2.74
N HIS A 32 1.01 12.70 2.38
CA HIS A 32 0.02 12.14 3.29
C HIS A 32 0.18 10.61 3.39
N VAL A 33 0.03 10.08 4.60
CA VAL A 33 0.11 8.65 4.89
C VAL A 33 -1.12 8.25 5.68
N ILE A 34 -1.84 7.23 5.22
CA ILE A 34 -3.01 6.64 5.88
C ILE A 34 -2.73 5.16 6.13
N GLY A 35 -2.58 4.79 7.40
CA GLY A 35 -2.56 3.39 7.84
C GLY A 35 -3.95 2.89 8.16
N VAL A 36 -4.37 1.77 7.58
CA VAL A 36 -5.64 1.10 7.92
C VAL A 36 -5.31 -0.18 8.67
N ILE A 37 -5.74 -0.26 9.93
CA ILE A 37 -5.40 -1.38 10.82
C ILE A 37 -6.63 -1.89 11.58
N PRO A 38 -6.86 -3.21 11.67
CA PRO A 38 -7.89 -3.76 12.53
C PRO A 38 -7.59 -3.48 13.99
N LYS A 39 -8.62 -3.17 14.79
CA LYS A 39 -8.50 -2.94 16.23
C LYS A 39 -7.81 -4.09 16.97
N THR A 40 -7.99 -5.32 16.49
CA THR A 40 -7.36 -6.53 17.05
C THR A 40 -5.85 -6.59 16.84
N LEU A 41 -5.30 -5.82 15.89
CA LEU A 41 -3.87 -5.77 15.55
C LEU A 41 -3.20 -4.47 16.02
N MET A 42 -3.94 -3.56 16.66
CA MET A 42 -3.42 -2.30 17.22
C MET A 42 -2.66 -2.50 18.55
N THR A 43 -1.98 -3.63 18.74
CA THR A 43 -1.08 -3.76 19.89
C THR A 43 0.28 -3.16 19.55
N PRO A 44 1.00 -2.60 20.55
CA PRO A 44 2.31 -1.98 20.32
C PRO A 44 3.33 -2.93 19.69
N GLU A 45 3.24 -4.23 19.98
CA GLU A 45 4.18 -5.24 19.45
C GLU A 45 3.98 -5.49 17.94
N ILE A 46 2.79 -5.23 17.41
CA ILE A 46 2.40 -5.57 16.03
C ILE A 46 2.39 -4.34 15.13
N SER A 47 1.82 -3.24 15.63
CA SER A 47 1.63 -2.02 14.86
C SER A 47 2.80 -1.05 14.99
N GLY A 48 3.51 -1.06 16.13
CA GLY A 48 4.54 -0.10 16.53
C GLY A 48 4.11 1.37 16.38
N GLU A 49 5.08 2.30 16.39
CA GLU A 49 4.77 3.72 16.15
C GLU A 49 4.58 3.98 14.66
N THR A 50 3.37 4.42 14.30
CA THR A 50 2.97 4.69 12.91
C THR A 50 3.06 6.19 12.63
N VAL A 51 3.36 6.54 11.38
CA VAL A 51 3.40 7.92 10.91
C VAL A 51 2.15 8.25 10.09
N GLY A 52 1.67 9.49 10.22
CA GLY A 52 0.47 9.96 9.52
C GLY A 52 -0.85 9.59 10.23
N GLU A 53 -1.92 9.51 9.44
CA GLU A 53 -3.26 9.15 9.92
C GLU A 53 -3.38 7.64 10.11
N VAL A 54 -4.01 7.21 11.21
CA VAL A 54 -4.32 5.80 11.46
C VAL A 54 -5.82 5.61 11.56
N ARG A 55 -6.37 4.72 10.72
CA ARG A 55 -7.77 4.31 10.72
C ARG A 55 -7.92 2.93 11.31
N ALA A 56 -8.52 2.89 12.49
CA ALA A 56 -8.89 1.67 13.17
C ALA A 56 -10.20 1.10 12.60
N VAL A 57 -10.18 -0.15 12.13
CA VAL A 57 -11.36 -0.84 11.58
C VAL A 57 -11.73 -2.08 12.39
N ALA A 58 -12.94 -2.61 12.20
CA ALA A 58 -13.45 -3.74 12.98
C ALA A 58 -12.72 -5.05 12.64
N ASP A 59 -12.44 -5.31 11.37
CA ASP A 59 -11.89 -6.57 10.89
C ASP A 59 -11.04 -6.43 9.61
N MET A 60 -10.50 -7.54 9.14
CA MET A 60 -9.65 -7.62 7.94
C MET A 60 -10.39 -7.32 6.64
N HIS A 61 -11.70 -7.60 6.54
CA HIS A 61 -12.47 -7.30 5.33
C HIS A 61 -12.70 -5.80 5.22
N GLN A 62 -13.09 -5.16 6.33
CA GLN A 62 -13.23 -3.71 6.39
C GLN A 62 -11.89 -3.01 6.13
N ARG A 63 -10.78 -3.58 6.61
CA ARG A 63 -9.42 -3.09 6.32
C ARG A 63 -9.16 -3.04 4.81
N LYS A 64 -9.34 -4.16 4.12
CA LYS A 64 -9.08 -4.28 2.67
C LYS A 64 -10.04 -3.39 1.86
N ALA A 65 -11.31 -3.34 2.24
CA ALA A 65 -12.30 -2.46 1.62
C ALA A 65 -11.94 -0.97 1.76
N GLU A 66 -11.52 -0.54 2.95
CA GLU A 66 -11.16 0.86 3.18
C GLU A 66 -9.86 1.25 2.47
N MET A 67 -8.86 0.37 2.46
CA MET A 67 -7.66 0.55 1.63
C MET A 67 -8.04 0.68 0.16
N ALA A 68 -8.87 -0.23 -0.36
CA ALA A 68 -9.31 -0.19 -1.74
C ALA A 68 -10.13 1.07 -2.06
N ARG A 69 -10.94 1.58 -1.13
CA ARG A 69 -11.72 2.82 -1.31
C ARG A 69 -10.84 4.05 -1.43
N HIS A 70 -9.74 4.11 -0.67
CA HIS A 70 -8.84 5.25 -0.59
C HIS A 70 -7.65 5.20 -1.56
N SER A 71 -7.44 4.08 -2.26
CA SER A 71 -6.36 3.93 -3.24
C SER A 71 -6.84 4.12 -4.67
N ASP A 72 -6.08 4.84 -5.50
CA ASP A 72 -6.31 4.90 -6.95
C ASP A 72 -5.57 3.78 -7.72
N ALA A 73 -4.56 3.19 -7.09
CA ALA A 73 -3.73 2.12 -7.64
C ALA A 73 -3.21 1.23 -6.52
N PHE A 74 -2.88 -0.02 -6.86
CA PHE A 74 -2.28 -0.98 -5.93
C PHE A 74 -0.87 -1.35 -6.34
N ILE A 75 0.04 -1.34 -5.37
CA ILE A 75 1.43 -1.78 -5.53
C ILE A 75 1.71 -2.82 -4.46
N ALA A 76 2.01 -4.06 -4.86
CA ALA A 76 2.47 -5.09 -3.95
C ALA A 76 4.00 -5.09 -3.90
N LEU A 77 4.57 -4.88 -2.71
CA LEU A 77 6.01 -4.98 -2.46
C LEU A 77 6.38 -6.41 -2.05
N PRO A 78 7.68 -6.80 -2.06
CA PRO A 78 8.08 -8.10 -1.56
C PRO A 78 7.68 -8.26 -0.10
N GLY A 79 7.00 -9.36 0.22
CA GLY A 79 6.43 -9.61 1.54
C GLY A 79 6.11 -11.09 1.75
N GLY A 80 5.52 -11.40 2.90
CA GLY A 80 5.10 -12.76 3.25
C GLY A 80 3.74 -13.13 2.66
N TYR A 81 3.14 -14.19 3.20
CA TYR A 81 1.83 -14.70 2.77
C TYR A 81 0.71 -13.66 2.85
N GLY A 82 0.76 -12.72 3.80
CA GLY A 82 -0.23 -11.63 3.89
C GLY A 82 -0.23 -10.74 2.66
N THR A 83 0.94 -10.37 2.13
CA THR A 83 1.04 -9.55 0.92
C THR A 83 0.58 -10.32 -0.32
N LEU A 84 0.83 -11.63 -0.37
CA LEU A 84 0.32 -12.48 -1.45
C LEU A 84 -1.20 -12.59 -1.42
N GLU A 85 -1.80 -12.77 -0.23
CA GLU A 85 -3.25 -12.81 -0.04
C GLU A 85 -3.92 -11.50 -0.50
N GLU A 86 -3.38 -10.35 -0.05
CA GLU A 86 -3.88 -9.03 -0.46
C GLU A 86 -3.75 -8.81 -1.98
N LEU A 87 -2.64 -9.23 -2.58
CA LEU A 87 -2.43 -9.11 -4.03
C LEU A 87 -3.43 -9.97 -4.83
N LEU A 88 -3.62 -11.23 -4.42
CA LEU A 88 -4.53 -12.15 -5.10
C LEU A 88 -5.99 -11.66 -5.01
N GLU A 89 -6.40 -11.09 -3.87
CA GLU A 89 -7.75 -10.53 -3.73
C GLU A 89 -8.00 -9.36 -4.70
N VAL A 90 -7.07 -8.40 -4.76
CA VAL A 90 -7.20 -7.24 -5.66
C VAL A 90 -7.19 -7.68 -7.14
N ILE A 91 -6.35 -8.66 -7.50
CA ILE A 91 -6.38 -9.24 -8.86
C ILE A 91 -7.73 -9.90 -9.15
N THR A 92 -8.27 -10.65 -8.18
CA THR A 92 -9.56 -11.32 -8.31
C THR A 92 -10.69 -10.30 -8.50
N TRP A 93 -10.69 -9.21 -7.73
CA TRP A 93 -11.67 -8.12 -7.89
C TRP A 93 -11.57 -7.42 -9.24
N ALA A 94 -10.36 -7.23 -9.77
CA ALA A 94 -10.18 -6.72 -11.12
C ALA A 94 -10.76 -7.67 -12.19
N GLN A 95 -10.53 -8.99 -12.04
CA GLN A 95 -11.05 -10.01 -12.96
C GLN A 95 -12.56 -10.15 -12.91
N LEU A 96 -13.16 -10.00 -11.72
CA LEU A 96 -14.62 -10.00 -11.53
C LEU A 96 -15.29 -8.69 -11.95
N GLY A 97 -14.53 -7.67 -12.36
CA GLY A 97 -15.05 -6.36 -12.75
C GLY A 97 -15.54 -5.51 -11.58
N ILE A 98 -15.17 -5.85 -10.34
CA ILE A 98 -15.54 -5.11 -9.12
C ILE A 98 -14.78 -3.77 -9.07
N HIS A 99 -13.58 -3.71 -9.64
CA HIS A 99 -12.87 -2.44 -9.87
C HIS A 99 -12.02 -2.47 -11.13
N HIS A 100 -11.65 -1.28 -11.62
CA HIS A 100 -10.77 -1.09 -12.79
C HIS A 100 -9.44 -0.40 -12.44
N LYS A 101 -9.08 -0.36 -11.15
CA LYS A 101 -7.86 0.26 -10.66
C LYS A 101 -6.62 -0.53 -11.13
N PRO A 102 -5.53 0.15 -11.55
CA PRO A 102 -4.30 -0.53 -11.93
C PRO A 102 -3.66 -1.26 -10.76
N VAL A 103 -3.26 -2.52 -11.00
CA VAL A 103 -2.59 -3.40 -10.03
C VAL A 103 -1.19 -3.72 -10.56
N ARG A 104 -0.16 -3.51 -9.73
CA ARG A 104 1.23 -3.83 -10.09
C ARG A 104 1.90 -4.62 -8.97
N ALA A 105 2.43 -5.79 -9.32
CA ALA A 105 3.36 -6.51 -8.45
C ALA A 105 4.78 -5.95 -8.69
N ALA A 106 5.42 -5.46 -7.64
CA ALA A 106 6.81 -5.02 -7.66
C ALA A 106 7.66 -6.04 -6.92
N THR A 107 8.26 -7.00 -7.65
CA THR A 107 9.15 -8.05 -7.09
C THR A 107 10.46 -7.47 -6.55
N VAL A 108 10.79 -6.23 -6.90
CA VAL A 108 11.88 -5.42 -6.36
C VAL A 108 11.30 -4.02 -6.13
N LEU A 109 11.64 -3.40 -5.00
CA LEU A 109 11.28 -2.01 -4.69
C LEU A 109 11.74 -1.10 -5.84
N PHE A 110 10.87 -0.82 -6.79
CA PHE A 110 11.09 0.21 -7.77
C PHE A 110 10.63 1.54 -7.17
N VAL A 111 11.51 2.19 -6.42
CA VAL A 111 11.45 3.65 -6.36
C VAL A 111 11.90 4.14 -7.74
N TYR A 112 10.97 4.35 -8.66
CA TYR A 112 11.28 5.02 -9.92
C TYR A 112 11.07 6.53 -9.76
N PRO A 113 12.13 7.35 -9.75
CA PRO A 113 12.06 8.66 -10.37
C PRO A 113 12.30 8.44 -11.87
N SER A 114 11.26 8.63 -12.70
CA SER A 114 11.39 8.75 -14.16
C SER A 114 12.08 7.60 -14.89
N PHE A 115 11.33 6.55 -15.28
CA PHE A 115 11.76 5.66 -16.37
C PHE A 115 10.60 5.40 -17.32
N ARG A 116 10.79 5.81 -18.58
CA ARG A 116 9.85 5.62 -19.68
C ARG A 116 10.18 4.28 -20.32
N LEU A 117 9.56 3.19 -19.84
CA LEU A 117 9.62 1.92 -20.58
C LEU A 117 8.60 2.00 -21.73
N LYS A 118 9.12 2.19 -22.93
CA LYS A 118 8.38 2.09 -24.18
C LYS A 118 8.09 0.60 -24.41
N LEU A 119 6.99 0.09 -23.82
CA LEU A 119 6.50 -1.25 -24.11
C LEU A 119 5.86 -1.21 -25.50
N LYS A 120 6.60 -1.68 -26.50
CA LYS A 120 6.01 -2.15 -27.75
C LYS A 120 5.23 -3.41 -27.42
N ASN A 121 3.95 -3.39 -27.75
CA ASN A 121 3.09 -4.56 -27.79
C ASN A 121 3.75 -5.68 -28.60
N VAL A 122 3.70 -6.89 -28.06
CA VAL A 122 3.53 -8.11 -28.85
C VAL A 122 2.17 -8.67 -28.46
#